data_AF-C6B948-F1
#
_entry.id   AF-C6B948-F1
#
_cell.length_a   1.000
_cell.length_b   1.000
_cell.length_c   1.000
_cell.angle_alpha   90.00
_cell.angle_beta   90.00
_cell.angle_gamma   90.00
#
_symmetry.space_group_name_H-M   'P 1'
#
loop_
_entity.id
_entity.type
_entity.pdbx_description
1 polymer ?
#
loop_
_entity_poly.entity_id
_entity_poly.type
_entity_poly.pdbx_seq_one_letter_code
_entity_poly.pdbx_strand_id
1 'polypeptide(L)' 'MVAASLVPGAFYWAKSSKYFDGRTTVVQVSTVFGKDPDYWTLALLGTDQHAMPTEFEIIAPAEFPGEYPIRQAAE' A
#
# COMPACT_ATOMS: atom_id res chain seq x y z
N MET A 1 0.28 17.15 -6.73
CA MET A 1 1.37 16.64 -5.87
C MET A 1 0.76 15.65 -4.89
N VAL A 2 0.76 14.35 -5.21
CA VAL A 2 0.29 13.26 -4.32
C VAL A 2 1.53 12.51 -3.80
N ALA A 3 2.51 13.24 -3.29
CA ALA A 3 3.75 12.68 -2.75
C ALA A 3 4.00 13.07 -1.29
N ALA A 4 3.35 14.13 -0.79
CA ALA A 4 3.71 14.74 0.48
C ALA A 4 3.19 14.00 1.74
N SER A 5 2.40 12.93 1.60
CA SER A 5 1.76 12.25 2.75
C SER A 5 2.00 10.74 2.85
N LEU A 6 2.82 10.17 1.97
CA LEU A 6 3.19 8.75 2.10
C LEU A 6 4.15 8.58 3.27
N VAL A 7 3.96 7.51 4.05
CA VAL A 7 4.82 7.16 5.17
C VAL A 7 5.64 5.92 4.77
N PRO A 8 6.97 5.93 4.95
CA PRO A 8 7.81 4.80 4.57
C PRO A 8 7.44 3.56 5.37
N GLY A 9 7.29 2.42 4.68
CA GLY A 9 6.88 1.15 5.28
C GLY A 9 5.40 1.02 5.59
N ALA A 10 4.60 2.08 5.45
CA ALA A 10 3.17 2.04 5.69
C ALA A 10 2.40 1.41 4.53
N PHE A 11 1.23 0.87 4.85
CA PHE A 11 0.33 0.24 3.91
C PHE A 11 -0.80 1.20 3.54
N TYR A 12 -1.21 1.16 2.27
CA TYR A 12 -2.29 2.00 1.75
C TYR A 12 -3.22 1.17 0.88
N TRP A 13 -4.51 1.49 0.96
CA TRP A 13 -5.48 1.12 -0.06
C TRP A 13 -5.24 1.97 -1.29
N ALA A 14 -5.05 1.30 -2.42
CA ALA A 14 -4.79 1.94 -3.68
C ALA A 14 -5.51 1.24 -4.82
N LYS A 15 -5.66 1.97 -5.92
CA LYS A 15 -6.21 1.45 -7.17
C LYS A 15 -5.28 1.83 -8.31
N SER A 16 -5.09 0.92 -9.25
CA SER A 16 -4.37 1.23 -10.49
C SER A 16 -5.09 0.63 -11.67
N SER A 17 -5.22 1.37 -12.76
CA SER A 17 -5.75 0.84 -14.02
C SER A 17 -4.81 -0.18 -14.68
N LYS A 18 -3.52 -0.16 -14.32
CA LYS A 18 -2.48 -1.01 -14.89
C LYS A 18 -2.24 -2.30 -14.10
N TYR A 19 -2.54 -2.30 -12.81
CA TYR A 19 -2.30 -3.42 -11.91
C TYR A 19 -3.60 -3.93 -11.28
N PHE A 20 -3.67 -5.23 -10.99
CA PHE A 20 -4.81 -5.86 -10.31
C PHE A 20 -6.18 -5.61 -10.97
N ASP A 21 -6.22 -5.49 -12.31
CA ASP A 21 -7.46 -5.28 -13.09
C ASP A 21 -8.30 -4.07 -12.64
N GLY A 22 -7.66 -3.01 -12.11
CA GLY A 22 -8.40 -1.87 -11.58
C GLY A 22 -9.10 -2.14 -10.27
N ARG A 23 -8.85 -3.26 -9.60
CA ARG A 23 -9.44 -3.55 -8.29
C ARG A 23 -8.71 -2.78 -7.20
N THR A 24 -9.46 -2.44 -6.16
CA THR A 24 -8.87 -1.88 -4.94
C THR A 24 -7.98 -2.94 -4.29
N THR A 25 -6.73 -2.58 -4.04
CA THR A 25 -5.70 -3.48 -3.49
C THR A 25 -4.92 -2.77 -2.40
N VAL A 26 -4.18 -3.55 -1.60
CA VAL A 26 -3.25 -3.01 -0.61
C VAL A 26 -1.85 -2.99 -1.19
N VAL A 27 -1.18 -1.86 -1.04
CA VAL A 27 0.22 -1.65 -1.44
C VAL A 27 1.03 -1.16 -0.25
N GLN A 28 2.33 -1.42 -0.24
CA GLN A 28 3.24 -0.93 0.80
C GLN A 28 4.21 0.09 0.23
N VAL A 29 4.44 1.19 0.94
CA VAL A 29 5.50 2.15 0.58
C VAL A 29 6.86 1.54 0.89
N SER A 30 7.60 1.18 -0.15
CA SER A 30 8.92 0.58 -0.08
C SER A 30 10.02 1.63 -0.24
N THR A 31 11.01 1.58 0.66
CA THR A 31 12.22 2.42 0.65
C THR A 31 13.46 1.66 0.22
N VAL A 32 13.28 0.47 -0.38
CA VAL A 32 14.38 -0.42 -0.80
C VAL A 32 15.32 0.27 -1.79
N PHE A 33 14.79 1.12 -2.68
CA PHE A 33 15.57 1.82 -3.70
C PHE A 33 16.19 3.14 -3.21
N GLY A 34 15.81 3.61 -2.03
CA GLY A 34 16.33 4.85 -1.47
C GLY A 34 15.47 5.37 -0.31
N LYS A 35 16.13 6.12 0.59
CA LYS A 35 15.47 6.73 1.75
C LYS A 35 14.76 8.04 1.39
N ASP A 36 15.23 8.74 0.38
CA ASP A 36 14.59 9.96 -0.11
C ASP A 36 13.25 9.63 -0.81
N PRO A 37 12.22 10.47 -0.61
CA PRO A 37 10.86 10.21 -1.11
C PRO A 37 10.77 10.07 -2.63
N ASP A 38 11.71 10.67 -3.38
CA ASP A 38 11.82 10.51 -4.83
C ASP A 38 12.18 9.08 -5.28
N TYR A 39 12.75 8.26 -4.40
CA TYR A 39 13.07 6.85 -4.69
C TYR A 39 12.04 5.89 -4.10
N TRP A 40 10.99 6.40 -3.46
CA TRP A 40 9.97 5.53 -2.87
C TRP A 40 9.12 4.89 -3.96
N THR A 41 8.84 3.61 -3.76
CA THR A 41 8.03 2.81 -4.67
C THR A 41 6.91 2.14 -3.89
N LEU A 42 5.92 1.61 -4.60
CA LEU A 42 4.86 0.80 -4.02
C LEU A 42 5.14 -0.67 -4.29
N ALA A 43 5.37 -1.44 -3.24
CA ALA A 43 5.46 -2.89 -3.32
C ALA A 43 4.05 -3.47 -3.54
N LEU A 44 3.93 -4.32 -4.56
CA LEU A 44 2.69 -4.96 -4.95
C LEU A 44 2.54 -6.28 -4.17
N LEU A 45 1.67 -6.28 -3.16
CA LEU A 45 1.50 -7.42 -2.27
C LEU A 45 1.05 -8.68 -3.03
N GLY A 46 1.62 -9.83 -2.66
CA GLY A 46 1.45 -11.09 -3.39
C GLY A 46 2.40 -11.26 -4.58
N THR A 47 3.30 -10.31 -4.81
CA THR A 47 4.35 -10.38 -5.83
C THR A 47 5.66 -9.80 -5.30
N ASP A 48 6.74 -9.95 -6.06
CA ASP A 48 8.04 -9.29 -5.79
C ASP A 48 8.19 -7.94 -6.54
N GLN A 49 7.11 -7.49 -7.20
CA GLN A 49 7.15 -6.31 -8.06
C GLN A 49 6.95 -5.01 -7.28
N HIS A 50 7.59 -3.95 -7.80
CA HIS A 50 7.45 -2.59 -7.33
C HIS A 50 6.97 -1.70 -8.47
N ALA A 51 6.13 -0.71 -8.14
CA ALA A 51 5.60 0.24 -9.10
C ALA A 51 5.75 1.67 -8.58
N MET A 52 5.66 2.65 -9.48
CA MET A 52 5.80 4.05 -9.08
C MET A 52 4.53 4.50 -8.33
N PRO A 53 4.64 5.32 -7.26
CA PRO A 53 3.47 5.81 -6.55
C PRO A 53 2.50 6.60 -7.44
N THR A 54 3.01 7.24 -8.50
CA THR A 54 2.22 7.97 -9.50
C THR A 54 1.37 7.08 -10.40
N GLU A 55 1.63 5.78 -10.47
CA GLU A 55 0.82 4.80 -11.21
C GLU A 55 -0.42 4.33 -10.41
N PHE A 56 -0.56 4.82 -9.18
CA PHE A 56 -1.62 4.44 -8.25
C PHE A 56 -2.41 5.65 -7.76
N GLU A 57 -3.72 5.48 -7.65
CA GLU A 57 -4.58 6.35 -6.87
C GLU A 57 -4.57 5.85 -5.43
N ILE A 58 -3.97 6.63 -4.52
CA ILE A 58 -3.95 6.32 -3.09
C ILE A 58 -5.27 6.79 -2.46
N ILE A 59 -6.01 5.84 -1.90
CA ILE A 59 -7.36 6.06 -1.38
C ILE A 59 -7.30 6.40 0.11
N ALA A 60 -6.69 5.52 0.93
CA ALA A 60 -6.60 5.68 2.38
C ALA A 60 -5.46 4.82 2.96
N PRO A 61 -4.94 5.13 4.16
CA PRO A 61 -4.08 4.21 4.90
C PRO A 61 -4.79 2.87 5.13
N ALA A 62 -4.09 1.76 4.95
CA ALA A 62 -4.58 0.46 5.37
C ALA A 62 -4.25 0.32 6.86
N GLU A 63 -5.22 0.68 7.71
CA GLU A 63 -5.10 0.53 9.15
C GLU A 63 -4.92 -0.95 9.49
N PHE A 64 -3.93 -1.24 10.34
CA PHE A 64 -3.86 -2.56 10.95
C PHE A 64 -5.12 -2.71 11.79
N PRO A 65 -5.87 -3.82 11.70
CA PRO A 65 -6.92 -4.06 12.68
C PRO A 65 -6.21 -3.99 14.04
N GLY A 66 -6.61 -3.05 14.90
CA GLY A 66 -6.13 -3.03 16.28
C GLY A 66 -6.34 -4.39 16.93
N GLU A 67 -5.78 -4.63 18.12
CA GLU A 67 -6.03 -5.88 18.87
C GLU A 67 -7.53 -6.03 19.18
N TYR A 68 -8.31 -6.44 18.19
CA TYR A 68 -9.65 -6.93 18.35
C TYR A 68 -9.44 -8.37 18.82
N PRO A 69 -9.81 -8.70 20.06
CA PRO A 69 -9.78 -10.09 20.48
C PRO A 69 -10.60 -10.86 19.44
N ILE A 70 -9.97 -11.85 18.81
CA ILE A 70 -10.65 -12.76 17.87
C ILE A 70 -11.75 -13.41 18.69
N ARG A 71 -12.98 -12.88 18.59
CA ARG A 71 -14.15 -13.54 19.17
C ARG A 71 -14.36 -14.76 18.29
N GLN A 72 -13.86 -15.90 18.77
CA GLN A 72 -14.32 -17.19 18.25
C GLN A 72 -15.85 -17.16 18.35
N ALA A 73 -16.51 -17.11 17.19
CA ALA A 73 -17.91 -17.47 17.12
C ALA A 73 -17.97 -18.93 17.56
N ALA A 74 -18.55 -19.19 18.73
CA ALA A 74 -18.85 -20.54 19.15
C ALA A 74 -19.87 -21.12 18.16
N GLU A 75 -19.53 -22.27 17.57
CA GLU A 75 -20.42 -23.11 16.77
C GLU A 75 -21.51 -23.76 17.63
#